data_AF-A0A1E3XFH3-F1
#
_entry.id   AF-A0A1E3XFH3-F1
#
_cell.length_a   1.000
_cell.length_b   1.000
_cell.length_c   1.000
_cell.angle_alpha   90.00
_cell.angle_beta   90.00
_cell.angle_gamma   90.00
#
_symmetry.space_group_name_H-M   'P 1'
#
loop_
_entity.id
_entity.type
_entity.pdbx_description
1 polymer ?
#
loop_
_entity_poly.entity_id
_entity_poly.type
_entity_poly.pdbx_seq_one_letter_code
_entity_poly.pdbx_strand_id
1 'polypeptide(L)'
;MDTNVIRNLCYADEPWITTFQKMASDGYHFCLSDILFAEFLEQFERGSIIGEQYRIAIQRANMFVSRTLPVLPGKAELYQMSGIKDKHLSNDFDPEYTQRDSEAKWGWMKALSEPADLAIKVVRVKVGNQAYKYSFQAGVAARTLDEERLKWSQFVKQFDALTTNRIREKRTEILKKMAEIEDNWADCDPPLSVRFDLWNKNLFETVAQRSISKEPYNPESNKRKNDGIDFLLKQAFLLPALVCTADKNFIGRFANIDSFQKEWIYTPEDLTDAWTRKEITRPEWPS
;
A
#
# COMPACT_ATOMS: atom_id res chain seq x y z
N MET A 1 4.59 4.51 -0.24
CA MET A 1 4.75 4.72 -1.70
C MET A 1 4.24 3.48 -2.43
N ASP A 2 3.70 3.65 -3.63
CA ASP A 2 3.21 2.55 -4.46
C ASP A 2 4.24 2.05 -5.50
N THR A 3 3.91 0.97 -6.19
CA THR A 3 4.76 0.34 -7.21
C THR A 3 5.08 1.27 -8.36
N ASN A 4 4.18 2.19 -8.71
CA ASN A 4 4.39 3.11 -9.82
C ASN A 4 5.49 4.12 -9.51
N VAL A 5 5.58 4.63 -8.27
CA VAL A 5 6.67 5.53 -7.86
C VAL A 5 8.03 4.87 -8.05
N ILE A 6 8.20 3.63 -7.58
CA ILE A 6 9.49 2.93 -7.69
C ILE A 6 9.78 2.52 -9.13
N ARG A 7 8.76 2.11 -9.89
CA ARG A 7 8.94 1.77 -11.30
C ARG A 7 9.35 2.97 -12.15
N ASN A 8 8.87 4.18 -11.85
CA ASN A 8 9.30 5.38 -12.58
C ASN A 8 10.80 5.66 -12.39
N LEU A 9 11.38 5.27 -11.25
CA LEU A 9 12.82 5.36 -11.00
C LEU A 9 13.65 4.49 -11.97
N CYS A 10 13.07 3.50 -12.64
CA CYS A 10 13.77 2.68 -13.63
C CYS A 10 14.16 3.46 -14.89
N TYR A 11 13.39 4.50 -15.26
CA TYR A 11 13.39 5.04 -16.62
C TYR A 11 13.83 6.49 -16.71
N ALA A 12 13.45 7.33 -15.74
CA ALA A 12 13.65 8.77 -15.81
C ALA A 12 14.49 9.25 -14.63
N ASP A 13 15.31 10.27 -14.88
CA ASP A 13 15.98 11.02 -13.82
C ASP A 13 15.03 12.13 -13.36
N GLU A 14 14.16 11.78 -12.43
CA GLU A 14 13.07 12.67 -12.02
C GLU A 14 13.57 13.70 -10.98
N PRO A 15 13.29 15.01 -11.17
CA PRO A 15 13.73 16.04 -10.22
C PRO A 15 13.28 15.80 -8.78
N TRP A 16 12.11 15.18 -8.60
CA TRP A 16 11.54 14.90 -7.28
C TRP A 16 12.39 13.96 -6.42
N ILE A 17 13.27 13.14 -7.02
CA ILE A 17 14.18 12.25 -6.28
C ILE A 17 15.11 13.04 -5.36
N THR A 18 15.68 14.14 -5.88
CA THR A 18 16.59 14.99 -5.11
C THR A 18 15.87 15.71 -3.99
N THR A 19 14.60 16.07 -4.20
CA THR A 19 13.75 16.67 -3.16
C THR A 19 13.38 15.64 -2.10
N PHE A 20 13.02 14.41 -2.47
CA PHE A 20 12.76 13.32 -1.51
C PHE A 20 13.99 13.02 -0.65
N GLN A 21 15.19 13.05 -1.23
CA GLN A 21 16.44 12.90 -0.45
C GLN A 21 16.61 14.02 0.58
N LYS A 22 16.28 15.27 0.24
CA LYS A 22 16.29 16.39 1.18
C LYS A 22 15.22 16.22 2.26
N MET A 23 13.99 15.87 1.89
CA MET A 23 12.91 15.55 2.83
C MET A 23 13.33 14.45 3.83
N ALA A 24 13.97 13.39 3.34
CA ALA A 24 14.46 12.31 4.19
C ALA A 24 15.54 12.79 5.18
N SER A 25 16.39 13.71 4.75
CA SER A 25 17.39 14.37 5.62
C SER A 25 16.75 15.28 6.67
N ASP A 26 15.58 15.84 6.35
CA ASP A 26 14.76 16.67 7.24
C ASP A 26 13.81 15.85 8.14
N GLY A 27 13.98 14.51 8.17
CA GLY A 27 13.27 13.62 9.09
C GLY A 27 12.01 12.97 8.54
N TYR A 28 11.70 13.12 7.24
CA TYR A 28 10.62 12.36 6.62
C TYR A 28 11.03 10.89 6.41
N HIS A 29 10.10 9.97 6.64
CA HIS A 29 10.31 8.55 6.42
C HIS A 29 9.51 8.07 5.21
N PHE A 30 10.22 7.69 4.14
CA PHE A 30 9.59 7.12 2.95
C PHE A 30 9.59 5.59 3.03
N CYS A 31 8.41 5.00 3.12
CA CYS A 31 8.27 3.54 3.21
C CYS A 31 7.58 2.99 1.95
N LEU A 32 8.00 1.80 1.53
CA LEU A 32 7.38 1.00 0.48
C LEU A 32 6.23 0.19 1.08
N SER A 33 5.12 0.01 0.38
CA SER A 33 4.16 -1.01 0.83
C SER A 33 4.75 -2.42 0.68
N ASP A 34 4.33 -3.35 1.52
CA ASP A 34 4.65 -4.77 1.38
C ASP A 34 4.16 -5.37 0.05
N ILE A 35 3.06 -4.83 -0.48
CA ILE A 35 2.51 -5.24 -1.77
C ILE A 35 3.34 -4.73 -2.93
N LEU A 36 3.87 -3.51 -2.82
CA LEU A 36 4.85 -3.01 -3.78
C LEU A 36 6.03 -3.95 -3.87
N PHE A 37 6.52 -4.44 -2.72
CA PHE A 37 7.58 -5.42 -2.70
C PHE A 37 7.19 -6.65 -3.54
N ALA A 38 6.01 -7.24 -3.36
CA ALA A 38 5.56 -8.36 -4.18
C ALA A 38 5.41 -8.03 -5.68
N GLU A 39 4.75 -6.92 -6.03
CA GLU A 39 4.53 -6.53 -7.42
C GLU A 39 5.83 -6.21 -8.16
N PHE A 40 6.75 -5.50 -7.52
CA PHE A 40 8.02 -5.12 -8.13
C PHE A 40 8.90 -6.34 -8.40
N LEU A 41 8.88 -7.33 -7.49
CA LEU A 41 9.59 -8.59 -7.69
C LEU A 41 8.96 -9.46 -8.77
N GLU A 42 7.63 -9.54 -8.85
CA GLU A 42 6.95 -10.26 -9.93
C GLU A 42 7.30 -9.67 -11.31
N GLN A 43 7.34 -8.33 -11.40
CA GLN A 43 7.75 -7.64 -12.63
C GLN A 43 9.21 -7.90 -12.99
N PHE A 44 10.08 -7.99 -11.98
CA PHE A 44 11.49 -8.34 -12.17
C PHE A 44 11.65 -9.80 -12.61
N GLU A 45 10.96 -10.73 -11.93
CA GLU A 45 10.97 -12.17 -12.20
C GLU A 45 10.56 -12.49 -13.64
N ARG A 46 9.47 -11.88 -14.11
CA ARG A 46 8.94 -12.09 -15.47
C ARG A 46 9.71 -11.32 -16.56
N GLY A 47 10.74 -10.56 -16.18
CA GLY A 47 11.56 -9.76 -17.10
C GLY A 47 10.88 -8.51 -17.67
N SER A 48 9.78 -8.03 -17.06
CA SER A 48 9.20 -6.72 -17.41
C SER A 48 10.07 -5.56 -16.95
N ILE A 49 10.88 -5.78 -15.92
CA ILE A 49 11.97 -4.90 -15.49
C ILE A 49 13.25 -5.71 -15.65
N ILE A 50 14.20 -5.22 -16.44
CA ILE A 50 15.49 -5.90 -16.63
C ILE A 50 16.45 -5.60 -15.46
N GLY A 51 17.49 -6.42 -15.29
CA GLY A 51 18.52 -6.29 -14.23
C GLY A 51 19.06 -4.87 -14.05
N GLU A 52 19.41 -4.19 -15.15
CA GLU A 52 19.91 -2.82 -15.11
C GLU A 52 18.88 -1.83 -14.57
N GLN A 53 17.65 -1.85 -15.09
CA GLN A 53 16.55 -0.99 -14.64
C GLN A 53 16.23 -1.20 -13.17
N TYR A 54 16.21 -2.46 -12.73
CA TYR A 54 16.01 -2.82 -11.33
C TYR A 54 17.08 -2.20 -10.44
N ARG A 55 18.37 -2.38 -10.79
CA ARG A 55 19.49 -1.80 -10.04
C ARG A 55 19.42 -0.28 -9.97
N ILE A 56 19.10 0.40 -11.07
CA ILE A 56 18.91 1.85 -11.11
C ILE A 56 17.80 2.29 -10.16
N ALA A 57 16.64 1.64 -10.21
CA ALA A 57 15.51 1.97 -9.34
C ALA A 57 15.85 1.78 -7.86
N ILE A 58 16.50 0.66 -7.50
CA ILE A 58 16.93 0.39 -6.12
C ILE A 58 17.98 1.40 -5.65
N GLN A 59 18.98 1.73 -6.48
CA GLN A 59 19.99 2.72 -6.15
C GLN A 59 19.37 4.10 -5.86
N ARG A 60 18.42 4.53 -6.71
CA ARG A 60 17.70 5.80 -6.56
C ARG A 60 16.79 5.80 -5.34
N ALA A 61 16.01 4.73 -5.14
CA ALA A 61 15.14 4.59 -3.98
C ALA A 61 15.94 4.62 -2.67
N ASN A 62 17.13 4.00 -2.63
CA ASN A 62 18.01 3.98 -1.46
C ASN A 62 18.50 5.39 -1.04
N MET A 63 18.32 6.42 -1.88
CA MET A 63 18.65 7.80 -1.52
C MET A 63 17.67 8.41 -0.50
N PHE A 64 16.43 7.93 -0.44
CA PHE A 64 15.38 8.54 0.39
C PHE A 64 14.50 7.54 1.15
N VAL A 65 14.47 6.26 0.78
CA VAL A 65 13.73 5.23 1.52
C VAL A 65 14.25 5.15 2.96
N SER A 66 13.30 5.03 3.90
CA SER A 66 13.55 4.94 5.34
C SER A 66 14.58 3.86 5.67
N ARG A 67 15.55 4.18 6.52
CA ARG A 67 16.58 3.22 6.95
C ARG A 67 16.08 2.24 8.00
N THR A 68 15.06 2.62 8.76
CA THR A 68 14.51 1.82 9.87
C THR A 68 13.32 0.99 9.43
N LEU A 69 12.47 1.52 8.56
CA LEU A 69 11.27 0.81 8.09
C LEU A 69 11.12 0.97 6.56
N PRO A 70 12.08 0.49 5.76
CA PRO A 70 12.06 0.67 4.31
C PRO A 70 10.82 0.04 3.64
N VAL A 71 10.37 -1.12 4.14
CA VAL A 71 9.17 -1.82 3.66
C VAL A 71 8.18 -1.91 4.83
N LEU A 72 6.97 -1.37 4.67
CA LEU A 72 5.91 -1.51 5.67
C LEU A 72 5.61 -2.99 5.90
N PRO A 73 5.27 -3.38 7.13
CA PRO A 73 4.91 -4.76 7.39
C PRO A 73 3.49 -5.05 6.89
N GLY A 74 3.09 -6.32 6.99
CA GLY A 74 1.77 -6.75 6.57
C GLY A 74 0.64 -6.20 7.44
N LYS A 75 -0.59 -6.56 7.07
CA LYS A 75 -1.81 -6.06 7.71
C LYS A 75 -1.79 -6.18 9.24
N ALA A 76 -1.48 -7.35 9.79
CA ALA A 76 -1.57 -7.59 11.23
C ALA A 76 -0.59 -6.70 12.03
N GLU A 77 0.67 -6.64 11.61
CA GLU A 77 1.69 -5.81 12.25
C GLU A 77 1.40 -4.32 12.05
N LEU A 78 0.88 -3.92 10.88
CA LEU A 78 0.49 -2.53 10.62
C LEU A 78 -0.63 -2.07 11.57
N TYR A 79 -1.57 -2.94 11.89
CA TYR A 79 -2.63 -2.67 12.86
C TYR A 79 -2.03 -2.43 14.25
N GLN A 80 -1.16 -3.35 14.68
CA GLN A 80 -0.48 -3.25 15.96
C GLN A 80 0.37 -1.97 16.04
N MET A 81 1.12 -1.63 14.99
CA MET A 81 1.87 -0.37 14.86
C MET A 81 0.98 0.87 14.97
N SER A 82 -0.26 0.77 14.53
CA SER A 82 -1.24 1.85 14.56
C SER A 82 -1.96 1.98 15.91
N GLY A 83 -1.60 1.14 16.89
CA GLY A 83 -2.24 1.06 18.20
C GLY A 83 -3.60 0.37 18.18
N ILE A 84 -3.91 -0.37 17.12
CA ILE A 84 -5.18 -1.07 16.96
C ILE A 84 -5.10 -2.41 17.69
N LYS A 85 -5.95 -2.59 18.70
CA LYS A 85 -6.09 -3.87 19.41
C LYS A 85 -7.16 -4.71 18.74
N ASP A 86 -6.73 -5.55 17.82
CA ASP A 86 -7.61 -6.53 17.18
C ASP A 86 -8.10 -7.54 18.24
N LYS A 87 -9.42 -7.71 18.34
CA LYS A 87 -10.05 -8.62 19.33
C LYS A 87 -9.84 -10.10 18.98
N HIS A 88 -9.36 -10.40 17.78
CA HIS A 88 -9.25 -11.74 17.22
C HIS A 88 -7.80 -12.20 16.96
N LEU A 89 -6.80 -11.33 17.12
CA LEU A 89 -5.39 -11.65 16.93
C LEU A 89 -4.62 -11.58 18.27
N SER A 90 -3.52 -12.33 18.39
CA SER A 90 -2.63 -12.13 19.54
C SER A 90 -1.98 -10.75 19.44
N ASN A 91 -1.89 -10.06 20.57
CA ASN A 91 -1.31 -8.71 20.66
C ASN A 91 0.22 -8.75 20.88
N ASP A 92 0.88 -9.82 20.46
CA ASP A 92 2.33 -10.01 20.62
C ASP A 92 3.09 -9.24 19.54
N PHE A 93 2.94 -7.91 19.54
CA PHE A 93 3.68 -7.05 18.63
C PHE A 93 5.15 -6.96 19.07
N ASP A 94 6.04 -7.46 18.23
CA ASP A 94 7.47 -7.27 18.39
C ASP A 94 7.94 -6.17 17.40
N PRO A 95 8.12 -4.91 17.88
CA PRO A 95 8.58 -3.81 17.04
C PRO A 95 10.01 -4.05 16.52
N GLU A 96 10.86 -4.73 17.29
CA GLU A 96 12.21 -5.03 16.86
C GLU A 96 12.21 -6.07 15.75
N TYR A 97 11.40 -7.12 15.86
CA TYR A 97 11.21 -8.09 14.78
C TYR A 97 10.68 -7.41 13.51
N THR A 98 9.65 -6.57 13.65
CA THR A 98 9.04 -5.83 12.53
C THR A 98 10.07 -4.96 11.80
N GLN A 99 10.87 -4.20 12.55
CA GLN A 99 11.95 -3.40 12.00
C GLN A 99 12.98 -4.26 11.27
N ARG A 100 13.42 -5.35 11.91
CA ARG A 100 14.43 -6.27 11.34
C ARG A 100 13.94 -6.97 10.07
N ASP A 101 12.67 -7.39 10.03
CA ASP A 101 12.06 -7.99 8.84
C ASP A 101 11.97 -6.99 7.68
N SER A 102 11.56 -5.74 7.98
CA SER A 102 11.56 -4.64 7.01
C SER A 102 12.94 -4.40 6.40
N GLU A 103 13.96 -4.27 7.25
CA GLU A 103 15.35 -4.09 6.82
C GLU A 103 15.88 -5.31 6.05
N ALA A 104 15.49 -6.53 6.44
CA ALA A 104 15.84 -7.76 5.76
C ALA A 104 15.25 -7.82 4.35
N LYS A 105 13.96 -7.50 4.17
CA LYS A 105 13.30 -7.41 2.87
C LYS A 105 14.03 -6.41 1.96
N TRP A 106 14.34 -5.23 2.47
CA TRP A 106 15.05 -4.20 1.69
C TRP A 106 16.49 -4.59 1.36
N GLY A 107 17.22 -5.15 2.32
CA GLY A 107 18.57 -5.67 2.13
C GLY A 107 18.61 -6.77 1.07
N TRP A 108 17.59 -7.64 1.05
CA TRP A 108 17.40 -8.67 0.05
C TRP A 108 17.16 -8.08 -1.35
N MET A 109 16.25 -7.11 -1.50
CA MET A 109 16.04 -6.41 -2.78
C MET A 109 17.34 -5.83 -3.34
N LYS A 110 18.14 -5.16 -2.49
CA LYS A 110 19.43 -4.60 -2.89
C LYS A 110 20.46 -5.63 -3.35
N ALA A 111 20.33 -6.88 -2.91
CA ALA A 111 21.26 -7.94 -3.27
C ALA A 111 20.91 -8.62 -4.62
N LEU A 112 19.72 -8.38 -5.17
CA LEU A 112 19.29 -8.93 -6.46
C LEU A 112 19.94 -8.16 -7.60
N SER A 113 20.49 -8.88 -8.58
CA SER A 113 21.10 -8.30 -9.78
C SER A 113 20.44 -8.79 -11.07
N GLU A 114 19.98 -10.05 -11.08
CA GLU A 114 19.34 -10.68 -12.23
C GLU A 114 18.10 -11.48 -11.78
N PRO A 115 17.09 -11.70 -12.66
CA PRO A 115 15.90 -12.48 -12.30
C PRO A 115 16.24 -13.89 -11.76
N ALA A 116 17.33 -14.49 -12.24
CA ALA A 116 17.80 -15.79 -11.76
C ALA A 116 18.20 -15.81 -10.28
N ASP A 117 18.54 -14.65 -9.69
CA ASP A 117 18.84 -14.56 -8.25
C ASP A 117 17.63 -14.91 -7.36
N LEU A 118 16.40 -14.73 -7.87
CA LEU A 118 15.16 -15.09 -7.18
C LEU A 118 15.02 -16.60 -6.99
N ALA A 119 15.57 -17.41 -7.90
CA ALA A 119 15.51 -18.87 -7.81
C ALA A 119 16.52 -19.45 -6.83
N ILE A 120 17.58 -18.70 -6.48
CA ILE A 120 18.81 -19.29 -5.95
C ILE A 120 19.01 -19.04 -4.44
N LYS A 121 18.42 -18.02 -3.80
CA LYS A 121 19.02 -17.52 -2.55
C LYS A 121 18.08 -17.41 -1.35
N VAL A 122 18.34 -18.30 -0.40
CA VAL A 122 18.48 -17.86 0.99
C VAL A 122 19.54 -16.77 1.03
N VAL A 123 19.14 -15.54 1.28
CA VAL A 123 20.09 -14.45 1.54
C VAL A 123 20.23 -14.30 3.05
N ARG A 124 21.48 -14.23 3.48
CA ARG A 124 21.79 -13.82 4.84
C ARG A 124 21.86 -12.30 4.86
N VAL A 125 20.84 -11.66 5.38
CA VAL A 125 20.85 -10.21 5.59
C VAL A 125 21.37 -9.95 6.99
N LYS A 126 22.43 -9.16 7.10
CA LYS A 126 22.95 -8.74 8.39
C LYS A 126 22.15 -7.51 8.83
N VAL A 127 21.40 -7.66 9.92
CA VAL A 127 20.66 -6.56 10.56
C VAL A 127 21.27 -6.34 11.94
N GLY A 128 21.91 -5.18 12.14
CA GLY A 128 22.76 -4.94 13.31
C GLY A 128 23.87 -5.99 13.44
N ASN A 129 23.88 -6.73 14.56
CA ASN A 129 24.84 -7.81 14.82
C ASN A 129 24.31 -9.22 14.54
N GLN A 130 23.07 -9.36 14.07
CA GLN A 130 22.43 -10.65 13.81
C GLN A 130 22.33 -10.93 12.32
N ALA A 131 22.53 -12.19 11.93
CA ALA A 131 22.34 -12.64 10.55
C ALA A 131 20.96 -13.29 10.42
N TYR A 132 20.13 -12.72 9.56
CA TYR A 132 18.80 -13.22 9.24
C TYR A 132 18.83 -14.01 7.95
N LYS A 133 18.21 -15.18 7.99
CA LYS A 133 17.95 -15.99 6.80
C LYS A 133 16.61 -15.54 6.23
N TYR A 134 16.65 -14.75 5.16
CA TYR A 134 15.47 -14.41 4.38
C TYR A 134 15.52 -15.17 3.06
N SER A 135 14.41 -15.79 2.66
CA SER A 135 14.31 -16.45 1.36
C SER A 135 12.93 -16.20 0.80
N PHE A 136 12.90 -15.71 -0.42
CA PHE A 136 11.69 -15.61 -1.21
C PHE A 136 11.79 -16.65 -2.33
N GLN A 137 10.82 -17.54 -2.44
CA GLN A 137 10.82 -18.54 -3.51
C GLN A 137 10.26 -17.90 -4.78
N ALA A 138 10.89 -18.19 -5.92
CA ALA A 138 10.35 -17.87 -7.24
C ALA A 138 8.87 -18.28 -7.35
N GLY A 139 8.05 -17.42 -7.96
CA GLY A 139 6.62 -17.59 -8.11
C GLY A 139 5.77 -17.34 -6.85
N VAL A 140 6.35 -17.14 -5.66
CA VAL A 140 5.56 -16.76 -4.47
C VAL A 140 4.87 -15.43 -4.66
N ALA A 141 5.55 -14.42 -5.22
CA ALA A 141 4.96 -13.11 -5.45
C ALA A 141 3.73 -13.22 -6.37
N ALA A 142 3.86 -13.92 -7.50
CA ALA A 142 2.75 -14.15 -8.41
C ALA A 142 1.57 -14.86 -7.72
N ARG A 143 1.83 -15.94 -6.96
CA ARG A 143 0.79 -16.67 -6.21
C ARG A 143 0.11 -15.79 -5.17
N THR A 144 0.87 -15.04 -4.37
CA THR A 144 0.32 -14.13 -3.35
C THR A 144 -0.56 -13.06 -4.00
N LEU A 145 -0.11 -12.47 -5.12
CA LEU A 145 -0.93 -11.50 -5.85
C LEU A 145 -2.21 -12.13 -6.40
N ASP A 146 -2.16 -13.35 -6.92
CA ASP A 146 -3.35 -14.08 -7.41
C ASP A 146 -4.31 -14.47 -6.27
N GLU A 147 -3.80 -14.84 -5.10
CA GLU A 147 -4.60 -15.09 -3.91
C GLU A 147 -5.31 -13.81 -3.44
N GLU A 148 -4.61 -12.67 -3.39
CA GLU A 148 -5.23 -11.39 -3.03
C GLU A 148 -6.29 -10.95 -4.06
N ARG A 149 -6.05 -11.18 -5.35
CA ARG A 149 -7.05 -10.97 -6.41
C ARG A 149 -8.30 -11.81 -6.21
N LEU A 150 -8.12 -13.09 -5.88
CA LEU A 150 -9.23 -14.00 -5.62
C LEU A 150 -10.02 -13.58 -4.37
N LYS A 151 -9.34 -13.26 -3.27
CA LYS A 151 -9.96 -12.75 -2.03
C LYS A 151 -10.77 -11.49 -2.32
N TRP A 152 -10.23 -10.55 -3.09
CA TRP A 152 -10.95 -9.34 -3.48
C TRP A 152 -12.20 -9.63 -4.31
N SER A 153 -12.10 -10.50 -5.32
CA SER A 153 -13.24 -10.91 -6.14
C SER A 153 -14.34 -11.54 -5.28
N GLN A 154 -13.97 -12.48 -4.40
CA GLN A 154 -14.90 -13.13 -3.48
C GLN A 154 -15.54 -12.13 -2.52
N PHE A 155 -14.75 -11.23 -1.93
CA PHE A 155 -15.22 -10.20 -1.02
C PHE A 155 -16.25 -9.29 -1.70
N VAL A 156 -15.94 -8.75 -2.88
CA VAL A 156 -16.87 -7.89 -3.61
C VAL A 156 -18.17 -8.63 -3.96
N LYS A 157 -18.10 -9.91 -4.33
CA LYS A 157 -19.28 -10.73 -4.64
C LYS A 157 -20.20 -10.97 -3.44
N GLN A 158 -19.70 -10.90 -2.20
CA GLN A 158 -20.56 -10.98 -1.01
C GLN A 158 -21.59 -9.84 -0.96
N PHE A 159 -21.32 -8.73 -1.66
CA PHE A 159 -22.22 -7.60 -1.75
C PHE A 159 -23.23 -7.72 -2.90
N ASP A 160 -23.20 -8.78 -3.72
CA ASP A 160 -24.12 -8.94 -4.87
C ASP A 160 -25.59 -9.02 -4.41
N ALA A 161 -25.84 -9.53 -3.20
CA ALA A 161 -27.18 -9.51 -2.61
C ALA A 161 -27.64 -8.10 -2.20
N LEU A 162 -26.71 -7.15 -1.99
CA LEU A 162 -26.99 -5.76 -1.64
C LEU A 162 -27.10 -4.84 -2.86
N THR A 163 -26.60 -5.27 -4.03
CA THR A 163 -26.59 -4.49 -5.28
C THR A 163 -27.97 -4.47 -5.95
N THR A 164 -28.97 -3.98 -5.24
CA THR A 164 -30.25 -3.53 -5.82
C THR A 164 -30.06 -2.17 -6.48
N ASN A 165 -30.95 -1.77 -7.40
CA ASN A 165 -30.96 -0.42 -8.02
C ASN A 165 -31.03 0.74 -7.00
N ARG A 166 -31.22 0.45 -5.71
CA ARG A 166 -31.34 1.41 -4.60
C ARG A 166 -30.11 1.51 -3.70
N ILE A 167 -29.00 0.83 -4.01
CA ILE A 167 -27.82 0.85 -3.15
C ILE A 167 -27.29 2.28 -2.90
N ARG A 168 -27.36 3.14 -3.94
CA ARG A 168 -26.97 4.55 -3.84
C ARG A 168 -27.91 5.37 -2.95
N GLU A 169 -29.22 5.08 -2.95
CA GLU A 169 -30.20 5.71 -2.05
C GLU A 169 -29.92 5.38 -0.58
N LYS A 170 -29.35 4.20 -0.33
CA LYS A 170 -28.99 3.71 1.00
C LYS A 170 -27.54 3.97 1.41
N ARG A 171 -26.80 4.81 0.68
CA ARG A 171 -25.37 5.08 0.92
C ARG A 171 -25.06 5.35 2.39
N THR A 172 -25.78 6.30 2.99
CA THR A 172 -25.60 6.69 4.40
C THR A 172 -25.86 5.54 5.37
N GLU A 173 -26.93 4.76 5.15
CA GLU A 173 -27.27 3.61 6.00
C GLU A 173 -26.19 2.52 5.93
N ILE A 174 -25.70 2.22 4.72
CA ILE A 174 -24.69 1.19 4.49
C ILE A 174 -23.35 1.60 5.10
N LEU A 175 -22.88 2.82 4.85
CA LEU A 175 -21.64 3.33 5.43
C LEU A 175 -21.69 3.35 6.95
N LYS A 176 -22.85 3.70 7.54
CA LYS A 176 -23.05 3.63 8.99
C LYS A 176 -22.91 2.19 9.52
N LYS A 177 -23.52 1.20 8.86
CA LYS A 177 -23.39 -0.20 9.28
C LYS A 177 -21.97 -0.73 9.12
N MET A 178 -21.26 -0.32 8.07
CA MET A 178 -19.84 -0.65 7.89
C MET A 178 -19.02 -0.10 9.06
N ALA A 179 -19.22 1.17 9.40
CA ALA A 179 -18.57 1.79 10.56
C ALA A 179 -18.87 1.06 11.87
N GLU A 180 -20.14 0.70 12.13
CA GLU A 180 -20.53 -0.06 13.32
C GLU A 180 -19.83 -1.44 13.38
N ILE A 181 -19.68 -2.14 12.26
CA ILE A 181 -18.98 -3.44 12.22
C ILE A 181 -17.50 -3.26 12.53
N GLU A 182 -16.86 -2.27 11.92
CA GLU A 182 -15.43 -1.99 12.09
C GLU A 182 -15.09 -1.54 13.50
N ASP A 183 -15.87 -0.62 14.05
CA ASP A 183 -15.63 -0.07 15.39
C ASP A 183 -15.86 -1.11 16.49
N ASN A 184 -16.67 -2.15 16.21
CA ASN A 184 -16.82 -3.29 17.10
C ASN A 184 -15.67 -4.30 16.99
N TRP A 185 -14.96 -4.34 15.84
CA TRP A 185 -13.94 -5.36 15.54
C TRP A 185 -12.63 -5.14 16.30
N ALA A 186 -12.22 -3.88 16.53
CA ALA A 186 -10.99 -3.57 17.23
C ALA A 186 -11.13 -2.35 18.14
N ASP A 187 -10.38 -2.35 19.24
CA ASP A 187 -10.33 -1.20 20.14
C ASP A 187 -9.20 -0.26 19.71
N CYS A 188 -9.55 0.95 19.27
CA CYS A 188 -8.61 1.99 18.86
C CYS A 188 -9.24 3.39 18.97
N ASP A 189 -8.40 4.41 19.11
CA ASP A 189 -8.81 5.82 19.16
C ASP A 189 -7.96 6.62 18.15
N PRO A 190 -8.57 7.30 17.15
CA PRO A 190 -10.00 7.28 16.83
C PRO A 190 -10.45 5.91 16.30
N PRO A 191 -11.78 5.66 16.23
CA PRO A 191 -12.33 4.38 15.78
C PRO A 191 -11.88 3.99 14.36
N LEU A 192 -11.94 2.69 14.05
CA LEU A 192 -11.52 2.17 12.75
C LEU A 192 -12.27 2.82 11.59
N SER A 193 -13.56 3.11 11.77
CA SER A 193 -14.39 3.76 10.77
C SER A 193 -13.88 5.15 10.37
N VAL A 194 -13.28 5.89 11.31
CA VAL A 194 -12.63 7.19 11.06
C VAL A 194 -11.30 6.99 10.34
N ARG A 195 -10.50 6.01 10.79
CA ARG A 195 -9.20 5.67 10.18
C ARG A 195 -9.36 5.15 8.75
N PHE A 196 -10.49 4.53 8.44
CA PHE A 196 -10.84 4.00 7.13
C PHE A 196 -11.87 4.85 6.37
N ASP A 197 -12.10 6.11 6.72
CA ASP A 197 -13.17 6.92 6.12
C ASP A 197 -13.14 6.94 4.58
N LEU A 198 -11.97 7.22 3.98
CA LEU A 198 -11.80 7.21 2.52
C LEU A 198 -11.92 5.80 1.94
N TRP A 199 -11.38 4.81 2.66
CA TRP A 199 -11.41 3.41 2.27
C TRP A 199 -12.85 2.90 2.16
N ASN A 200 -13.66 3.15 3.19
CA ASN A 200 -15.07 2.77 3.29
C ASN A 200 -15.91 3.39 2.19
N LYS A 201 -15.77 4.71 2.01
CA LYS A 201 -16.49 5.44 0.97
C LYS A 201 -16.11 4.94 -0.42
N ASN A 202 -14.82 4.68 -0.66
CA ASN A 202 -14.39 4.12 -1.94
C ASN A 202 -14.88 2.67 -2.14
N LEU A 203 -14.85 1.82 -1.12
CA LEU A 203 -15.39 0.47 -1.20
C LEU A 203 -16.88 0.50 -1.57
N PHE A 204 -17.65 1.36 -0.89
CA PHE A 204 -19.05 1.57 -1.21
C PHE A 204 -19.23 1.99 -2.68
N GLU A 205 -18.47 2.97 -3.18
CA GLU A 205 -18.60 3.41 -4.58
C GLU A 205 -18.25 2.28 -5.56
N THR A 206 -17.22 1.47 -5.29
CA THR A 206 -16.88 0.30 -6.10
C THR A 206 -18.02 -0.72 -6.13
N VAL A 207 -18.61 -1.04 -4.98
CA VAL A 207 -19.74 -1.98 -4.91
C VAL A 207 -20.97 -1.38 -5.60
N ALA A 208 -21.25 -0.09 -5.40
CA ALA A 208 -22.36 0.60 -6.05
C ALA A 208 -22.21 0.64 -7.57
N GLN A 209 -20.99 0.70 -8.11
CA GLN A 209 -20.72 0.59 -9.54
C GLN A 209 -21.08 -0.78 -10.12
N ARG A 210 -21.32 -1.83 -9.32
CA ARG A 210 -21.86 -3.11 -9.83
C ARG A 210 -23.34 -3.01 -10.19
N SER A 211 -24.06 -2.08 -9.56
CA SER A 211 -25.51 -1.90 -9.78
C SER A 211 -25.85 -1.01 -10.98
N ILE A 212 -24.85 -0.44 -11.67
CA ILE A 212 -25.11 0.42 -12.83
C ILE A 212 -25.41 -0.44 -14.07
N SER A 213 -26.31 0.03 -14.93
CA SER A 213 -26.73 -0.71 -16.13
C SER A 213 -25.67 -0.76 -17.23
N LYS A 214 -24.83 0.29 -17.32
CA LYS A 214 -23.80 0.43 -18.36
C LYS A 214 -22.43 0.14 -17.77
N GLU A 215 -21.79 -0.92 -18.25
CA GLU A 215 -20.44 -1.35 -17.83
C GLU A 215 -20.31 -1.52 -16.31
N PRO A 216 -21.08 -2.44 -15.70
CA PRO A 216 -20.99 -2.68 -14.27
C PRO A 216 -19.56 -3.09 -13.87
N TYR A 217 -19.15 -2.69 -12.68
CA TYR A 217 -17.87 -3.10 -12.12
C TYR A 217 -17.76 -4.62 -12.08
N ASN A 218 -16.71 -5.18 -12.68
CA ASN A 218 -16.44 -6.61 -12.67
C ASN A 218 -15.04 -6.88 -12.09
N PRO A 219 -14.92 -7.39 -10.84
CA PRO A 219 -13.64 -7.66 -10.21
C PRO A 219 -12.87 -8.81 -10.89
N GLU A 220 -13.53 -9.62 -11.73
CA GLU A 220 -12.91 -10.72 -12.46
C GLU A 220 -12.40 -10.30 -13.84
N SER A 221 -12.66 -9.05 -14.25
CA SER A 221 -12.18 -8.58 -15.55
C SER A 221 -10.66 -8.36 -15.52
N ASN A 222 -9.97 -8.74 -16.60
CA ASN A 222 -8.53 -8.51 -16.74
C ASN A 222 -8.12 -7.03 -16.58
N LYS A 223 -9.03 -6.09 -16.91
CA LYS A 223 -8.82 -4.65 -16.73
C LYS A 223 -8.82 -4.22 -15.26
N ARG A 224 -9.39 -5.03 -14.36
CA ARG A 224 -9.60 -4.75 -12.93
C ARG A 224 -8.82 -5.70 -12.02
N LYS A 225 -7.95 -6.53 -12.59
CA LYS A 225 -7.15 -7.54 -11.87
C LYS A 225 -6.24 -6.96 -10.79
N ASN A 226 -5.94 -5.67 -10.80
CA ASN A 226 -5.10 -5.05 -9.78
C ASN A 226 -5.90 -4.24 -8.76
N ASP A 227 -7.23 -4.13 -8.89
CA ASP A 227 -8.01 -3.30 -7.98
C ASP A 227 -7.94 -3.80 -6.53
N GLY A 228 -7.85 -5.11 -6.30
CA GLY A 228 -7.65 -5.68 -4.96
C GLY A 228 -6.30 -5.33 -4.35
N ILE A 229 -5.25 -5.29 -5.17
CA ILE A 229 -3.90 -4.88 -4.77
C ILE A 229 -3.87 -3.38 -4.44
N ASP A 230 -4.43 -2.56 -5.32
CA ASP A 230 -4.59 -1.11 -5.10
C ASP A 230 -5.44 -0.84 -3.84
N PHE A 231 -6.40 -1.72 -3.55
CA PHE A 231 -7.25 -1.64 -2.38
C PHE A 231 -6.49 -1.88 -1.07
N LEU A 232 -5.44 -2.68 -1.10
CA LEU A 232 -4.60 -2.92 0.07
C LEU A 232 -3.57 -1.80 0.29
N LEU A 233 -3.13 -1.07 -0.75
CA LEU A 233 -2.31 0.14 -0.57
C LEU A 233 -2.99 1.15 0.37
N LYS A 234 -4.33 1.16 0.36
CA LYS A 234 -5.16 2.03 1.21
C LYS A 234 -5.12 1.66 2.69
N GLN A 235 -4.52 0.52 3.07
CA GLN A 235 -4.19 0.24 4.47
C GLN A 235 -3.21 1.26 5.05
N ALA A 236 -2.47 1.98 4.21
CA ALA A 236 -1.64 3.10 4.65
C ALA A 236 -2.45 4.18 5.42
N PHE A 237 -3.77 4.32 5.18
CA PHE A 237 -4.63 5.26 5.88
C PHE A 237 -4.90 4.90 7.36
N LEU A 238 -4.53 3.69 7.78
CA LEU A 238 -4.47 3.29 9.20
C LEU A 238 -3.40 4.03 10.00
N LEU A 239 -2.40 4.53 9.29
CA LEU A 239 -1.37 5.38 9.83
C LEU A 239 -1.70 6.85 9.52
N PRO A 240 -1.24 7.79 10.36
CA PRO A 240 -1.29 9.21 10.04
C PRO A 240 -0.16 9.52 9.04
N ALA A 241 -0.28 8.98 7.82
CA ALA A 241 0.76 8.96 6.80
C ALA A 241 0.25 9.48 5.45
N LEU A 242 1.15 10.11 4.70
CA LEU A 242 0.88 10.54 3.33
C LEU A 242 1.04 9.35 2.38
N VAL A 243 0.12 9.24 1.41
CA VAL A 243 0.15 8.24 0.36
C VAL A 243 0.71 8.88 -0.91
N CYS A 244 1.93 8.50 -1.27
CA CYS A 244 2.55 8.94 -2.52
C CYS A 244 2.40 7.86 -3.61
N THR A 245 1.77 8.20 -4.72
CA THR A 245 1.48 7.30 -5.86
C THR A 245 1.64 8.03 -7.19
N ALA A 246 2.17 7.35 -8.21
CA ALA A 246 2.19 7.88 -9.57
C ALA A 246 0.97 7.43 -10.42
N ASP A 247 0.01 6.71 -9.82
CA ASP A 247 -1.23 6.31 -10.51
C ASP A 247 -2.26 7.45 -10.54
N LYS A 248 -2.35 8.14 -11.67
CA LYS A 248 -3.38 9.18 -11.90
C LYS A 248 -4.80 8.63 -11.81
N ASN A 249 -5.04 7.36 -12.15
CA ASN A 249 -6.35 6.75 -12.02
C ASN A 249 -6.70 6.52 -10.55
N PHE A 250 -5.73 6.15 -9.72
CA PHE A 250 -5.92 6.04 -8.27
C PHE A 250 -6.35 7.40 -7.69
N ILE A 251 -5.61 8.48 -7.98
CA ILE A 251 -5.93 9.84 -7.51
C ILE A 251 -7.31 10.28 -8.03
N GLY A 252 -7.57 10.10 -9.33
CA GLY A 252 -8.85 10.49 -9.94
C GLY A 252 -10.06 9.76 -9.36
N ARG A 253 -9.90 8.51 -8.89
CA ARG A 253 -10.98 7.77 -8.20
C ARG A 253 -11.36 8.45 -6.87
N PHE A 254 -10.43 9.10 -6.17
CA PHE A 254 -10.67 9.72 -4.86
C PHE A 254 -11.07 11.18 -4.93
N ALA A 255 -10.78 11.88 -6.03
CA ALA A 255 -11.03 13.32 -6.17
C ALA A 255 -12.48 13.73 -5.84
N ASN A 256 -13.45 12.86 -6.14
CA ASN A 256 -14.89 13.10 -5.91
C ASN A 256 -15.44 12.46 -4.63
N ILE A 257 -14.59 11.81 -3.82
CA ILE A 257 -15.02 11.22 -2.55
C ILE A 257 -14.92 12.29 -1.47
N ASP A 258 -16.05 12.55 -0.82
CA ASP A 258 -16.12 13.46 0.33
C ASP A 258 -15.50 12.79 1.56
N SER A 259 -14.18 12.91 1.72
CA SER A 259 -13.40 12.38 2.84
C SER A 259 -12.24 13.31 3.14
N PHE A 260 -11.91 13.48 4.43
CA PHE A 260 -10.76 14.29 4.85
C PHE A 260 -9.41 13.66 4.46
N GLN A 261 -9.34 12.34 4.29
CA GLN A 261 -8.09 11.64 3.96
C GLN A 261 -7.69 11.79 2.47
N LYS A 262 -8.56 12.35 1.62
CA LYS A 262 -8.23 12.58 0.21
C LYS A 262 -7.04 13.55 0.06
N GLU A 263 -6.89 14.48 1.01
CA GLU A 263 -5.81 15.46 1.08
C GLU A 263 -4.46 14.84 1.50
N TRP A 264 -4.44 13.54 1.82
CA TRP A 264 -3.22 12.82 2.19
C TRP A 264 -2.57 12.13 0.99
N ILE A 265 -3.19 12.21 -0.19
CA ILE A 265 -2.73 11.54 -1.40
C ILE A 265 -2.01 12.54 -2.30
N TYR A 266 -0.78 12.21 -2.69
CA TYR A 266 0.04 13.05 -3.54
C TYR A 266 0.64 12.24 -4.70
N THR A 267 0.85 12.88 -5.84
CA THR A 267 1.90 12.45 -6.77
C THR A 267 3.27 12.79 -6.19
N PRO A 268 4.37 12.17 -6.65
CA PRO A 268 5.71 12.61 -6.27
C PRO A 268 5.93 14.11 -6.51
N GLU A 269 5.51 14.60 -7.67
CA GLU A 269 5.63 16.00 -8.05
C GLU A 269 4.84 16.92 -7.11
N ASP A 270 3.55 16.62 -6.89
CA ASP A 270 2.69 17.40 -5.99
C ASP A 270 3.24 17.41 -4.56
N LEU A 271 3.77 16.28 -4.08
CA LEU A 271 4.37 16.19 -2.76
C LEU A 271 5.61 17.07 -2.65
N THR A 272 6.48 17.05 -3.66
CA THR A 272 7.67 17.90 -3.67
C THR A 272 7.36 19.38 -3.75
N ASP A 273 6.33 19.74 -4.51
CA ASP A 273 5.84 21.10 -4.66
C ASP A 273 5.25 21.61 -3.33
N ALA A 274 4.37 20.82 -2.70
CA ALA A 274 3.80 21.13 -1.39
C ALA A 274 4.88 21.26 -0.31
N TRP A 275 5.88 20.37 -0.30
CA TRP A 275 7.00 20.44 0.64
C TRP A 275 7.82 21.72 0.46
N THR A 276 8.13 22.07 -0.79
CA THR A 276 8.91 23.27 -1.13
C THR A 276 8.18 24.55 -0.71
N ARG A 277 6.85 24.57 -0.84
CA ARG A 277 6.00 25.68 -0.37
C ARG A 277 5.70 25.63 1.13
N LYS A 278 6.16 24.61 1.86
CA LYS A 278 5.87 24.37 3.29
C LYS A 278 4.38 24.22 3.60
N GLU A 279 3.65 23.62 2.67
CA GLU A 279 2.21 23.37 2.76
C GLU A 279 1.89 21.96 3.30
N ILE A 280 2.90 21.09 3.42
CA ILE A 280 2.68 19.76 3.99
C ILE A 280 2.36 19.87 5.47
N THR A 281 1.16 19.43 5.83
CA THR A 281 0.77 19.19 7.21
C THR A 281 0.89 17.70 7.54
N ARG A 282 1.23 17.39 8.79
CA ARG A 282 1.15 16.02 9.28
C ARG A 282 -0.32 15.56 9.17
N PRO A 283 -0.59 14.37 8.59
CA PRO A 283 -1.94 13.81 8.61
C PRO A 283 -2.43 13.61 10.04
N GLU A 284 -3.65 14.05 10.31
CA GLU A 284 -4.31 13.88 11.60
C GLU A 284 -5.74 13.43 11.35
N TRP A 285 -6.16 12.40 12.08
CA TRP A 285 -7.56 12.02 12.08
C TRP A 285 -8.37 13.05 12.86
N PRO A 286 -9.62 13.33 12.44
CA PRO A 286 -10.52 14.15 13.23
C PRO A 286 -10.79 13.47 14.58
N SER A 287 -10.79 14.28 15.63
CA SER A 287 -11.23 13.92 16.99
C SER A 287 -12.74 13.75 17.07
#